data_AF-A0A7C2WW55-F1
#
_entry.id   AF-A0A7C2WW55-F1
#
_cell.length_a   1.000
_cell.length_b   1.000
_cell.length_c   1.000
_cell.angle_alpha   90.00
_cell.angle_beta   90.00
_cell.angle_gamma   90.00
#
_symmetry.space_group_name_H-M   'P 1'
#
loop_
_entity.id
_entity.type
_entity.pdbx_description
1 polymer ?
#
loop_
_entity_poly.entity_id
_entity_poly.type
_entity_poly.pdbx_seq_one_letter_code
_entity_poly.pdbx_strand_id
1 'polypeptide(L)'
;MAAATVNRFGDGVVVAIHGPIFRSYHQSHYPGLHRFIGDALAALDAPGVIRHDGPWHIEMAARRKEGRRLIQFVNRAAQGYLAPDRHMVEHVPDAGPFTVRVPLAERPRRCYMAPDEAGLDWTWKDGLLTAHIAGLAIHNVLVIE
;
A
#
# COMPACT_ATOMS: atom_id res chain seq x y z
N MET A 1 14.69 -9.92 -25.49
CA MET A 1 13.27 -10.24 -25.24
C MET A 1 12.80 -9.37 -24.08
N ALA A 2 11.60 -8.79 -24.14
CA ALA A 2 11.08 -7.95 -23.05
C ALA A 2 10.52 -8.81 -21.91
N ALA A 3 10.84 -8.47 -20.65
CA ALA A 3 10.35 -9.19 -19.46
C ALA A 3 8.89 -8.83 -19.11
N ALA A 4 8.44 -7.64 -19.49
CA ALA A 4 7.06 -7.19 -19.38
C ALA A 4 6.71 -6.26 -20.54
N THR A 5 5.41 -6.15 -20.86
CA THR A 5 4.87 -5.27 -21.91
C THR A 5 3.61 -4.58 -21.43
N VAL A 6 3.38 -3.36 -21.89
CA VAL A 6 2.15 -2.59 -21.66
C VAL A 6 1.46 -2.38 -23.00
N ASN A 7 0.17 -2.73 -23.08
CA ASN A 7 -0.65 -2.49 -24.25
C ASN A 7 -1.90 -1.69 -23.87
N ARG A 8 -2.22 -0.66 -24.66
CA ARG A 8 -3.44 0.15 -24.49
C ARG A 8 -4.44 -0.23 -25.58
N PHE A 9 -5.69 -0.48 -25.21
CA PHE A 9 -6.74 -0.86 -26.14
C PHE A 9 -8.08 -0.26 -25.72
N GLY A 10 -8.57 0.71 -26.49
CA GLY A 10 -9.69 1.57 -26.07
C GLY A 10 -9.35 2.29 -24.76
N ASP A 11 -10.28 2.24 -23.80
CA ASP A 11 -10.09 2.79 -22.44
C ASP A 11 -9.32 1.83 -21.51
N GLY A 12 -8.94 0.65 -21.98
CA GLY A 12 -8.27 -0.38 -21.19
C GLY A 12 -6.75 -0.36 -21.31
N VAL A 13 -6.08 -0.83 -20.25
CA VAL A 13 -4.64 -1.07 -20.22
C VAL A 13 -4.39 -2.52 -19.78
N VAL A 14 -3.52 -3.22 -20.53
CA VAL A 14 -3.07 -4.57 -20.19
C VAL A 14 -1.58 -4.53 -19.93
N VAL A 15 -1.17 -4.96 -18.74
CA VAL A 15 0.23 -5.18 -18.39
C VAL A 15 0.47 -6.68 -18.32
N ALA A 16 1.39 -7.18 -19.15
CA ALA A 16 1.78 -8.59 -19.19
C ALA A 16 3.20 -8.73 -18.67
N ILE A 17 3.43 -9.68 -17.76
CA ILE A 17 4.75 -10.08 -17.27
C ILE A 17 5.05 -11.47 -17.82
N HIS A 18 6.08 -11.59 -18.65
CA HIS A 18 6.35 -12.76 -19.50
C HIS A 18 7.17 -13.85 -18.81
N GLY A 19 6.89 -14.10 -17.53
CA GLY A 19 7.59 -15.09 -16.72
C GLY A 19 6.83 -15.44 -15.44
N PRO A 20 7.29 -16.45 -14.68
CA PRO A 20 6.60 -16.95 -13.49
C PRO A 20 6.83 -16.03 -12.27
N ILE A 21 6.53 -14.75 -12.40
CA ILE A 21 6.90 -13.70 -11.43
C ILE A 21 6.41 -13.99 -10.01
N PHE A 22 5.20 -14.55 -9.88
CA PHE A 22 4.63 -14.91 -8.58
C PHE A 22 5.32 -16.11 -7.94
N ARG A 23 5.86 -17.04 -8.75
CA ARG A 23 6.71 -18.13 -8.23
C ARG A 23 8.03 -17.56 -7.70
N SER A 24 8.67 -16.68 -8.48
CA SER A 24 9.90 -15.99 -8.03
C SER A 24 9.66 -15.18 -6.76
N TYR A 25 8.48 -14.55 -6.64
CA TYR A 25 8.08 -13.78 -5.47
C TYR A 25 8.02 -14.66 -4.23
N HIS A 26 7.26 -15.76 -4.32
CA HIS A 26 7.13 -16.75 -3.27
C HIS A 26 8.47 -17.35 -2.81
N GLN A 27 9.45 -17.50 -3.73
CA GLN A 27 10.70 -18.19 -3.44
C GLN A 27 11.80 -17.30 -2.84
N SER A 28 11.74 -15.97 -3.03
CA SER A 28 12.92 -15.14 -2.81
C SER A 28 12.68 -13.81 -2.10
N HIS A 29 11.45 -13.28 -2.13
CA HIS A 29 11.07 -12.01 -1.47
C HIS A 29 12.08 -10.85 -1.68
N TYR A 30 12.83 -10.86 -2.80
CA TYR A 30 13.89 -9.88 -3.02
C TYR A 30 13.31 -8.48 -3.29
N PRO A 31 13.86 -7.39 -2.71
CA PRO A 31 13.32 -6.04 -2.88
C PRO A 31 13.16 -5.59 -4.33
N GLY A 32 14.07 -5.99 -5.22
CA GLY A 32 13.98 -5.66 -6.65
C GLY A 32 12.75 -6.25 -7.33
N LEU A 33 12.26 -7.39 -6.85
CA LEU A 33 11.06 -8.04 -7.35
C LEU A 33 9.78 -7.32 -6.91
N HIS A 34 9.73 -6.85 -5.66
CA HIS A 34 8.64 -5.98 -5.17
C HIS A 34 8.54 -4.70 -6.01
N ARG A 35 9.68 -4.06 -6.28
CA ARG A 35 9.73 -2.86 -7.12
C ARG A 35 9.23 -3.14 -8.54
N PHE A 36 9.72 -4.20 -9.18
CA PHE A 36 9.30 -4.57 -10.54
C PHE A 36 7.79 -4.82 -10.64
N ILE A 37 7.20 -5.55 -9.68
CA ILE A 37 5.75 -5.78 -9.61
C ILE A 37 5.01 -4.46 -9.38
N GLY A 38 5.52 -3.62 -8.47
CA GLY A 38 4.96 -2.29 -8.20
C GLY A 38 4.93 -1.39 -9.44
N ASP A 39 6.04 -1.31 -10.17
CA ASP A 39 6.17 -0.54 -11.41
C ASP A 39 5.22 -1.08 -12.50
N ALA A 40 5.09 -2.40 -12.62
CA ALA A 40 4.14 -3.02 -13.54
C ALA A 40 2.68 -2.71 -13.18
N LEU A 41 2.31 -2.73 -11.90
CA LEU A 41 0.96 -2.35 -11.46
C LEU A 41 0.70 -0.85 -11.60
N ALA A 42 1.70 0.00 -11.37
CA ALA A 42 1.60 1.43 -11.59
C ALA A 42 1.30 1.78 -13.06
N ALA A 43 1.87 1.00 -14.00
CA ALA A 43 1.63 1.18 -15.43
C ALA A 43 0.17 0.92 -15.87
N LEU A 44 -0.64 0.24 -15.06
CA LEU A 44 -2.09 0.12 -15.32
C LEU A 44 -2.81 1.46 -15.20
N ASP A 45 -2.24 2.42 -14.46
CA ASP A 45 -2.83 3.74 -14.20
C ASP A 45 -4.31 3.69 -13.79
N ALA A 46 -4.66 2.65 -13.01
CA ALA A 46 -6.06 2.36 -12.69
C ALA A 46 -6.67 3.50 -11.85
N PRO A 47 -7.71 4.20 -12.33
CA PRO A 47 -8.38 5.23 -11.55
C PRO A 47 -9.17 4.60 -10.40
N GLY A 48 -9.39 5.35 -9.32
CA GLY A 48 -10.24 4.90 -8.20
C GLY A 48 -9.61 3.89 -7.24
N VAL A 49 -8.36 3.47 -7.46
CA VAL A 49 -7.64 2.57 -6.55
C VAL A 49 -6.99 3.37 -5.41
N ILE A 50 -7.16 2.88 -4.18
CA ILE A 50 -6.49 3.42 -3.00
C ILE A 50 -5.01 3.01 -3.07
N ARG A 51 -4.11 3.97 -2.85
CA ARG A 51 -2.66 3.75 -2.93
C ARG A 51 -1.96 4.29 -1.69
N HIS A 52 -0.82 3.71 -1.34
CA HIS A 52 0.11 4.35 -0.41
C HIS A 52 1.48 4.52 -1.06
N ASP A 53 2.16 5.62 -0.76
CA ASP A 53 3.58 5.82 -0.96
C ASP A 53 4.27 5.61 0.38
N GLY A 54 4.90 4.45 0.52
CA GLY A 54 5.61 4.05 1.73
C GLY A 54 6.33 2.73 1.52
N PRO A 55 6.96 2.18 2.58
CA PRO A 55 7.61 0.89 2.50
C PRO A 55 6.67 -0.23 2.05
N TRP A 56 7.18 -1.16 1.25
CA TRP A 56 6.42 -2.30 0.68
C TRP A 56 5.87 -3.26 1.73
N HIS A 57 6.42 -3.24 2.94
CA HIS A 57 6.00 -4.08 4.06
C HIS A 57 4.82 -3.49 4.84
N ILE A 58 4.30 -2.33 4.44
CA ILE A 58 3.01 -1.84 4.94
C ILE A 58 1.92 -2.52 4.12
N GLU A 59 1.20 -3.45 4.73
CA GLU A 59 0.00 -4.00 4.13
C GLU A 59 -1.19 -3.08 4.38
N MET A 60 -1.99 -2.84 3.34
CA MET A 60 -3.14 -1.95 3.40
C MET A 60 -4.42 -2.70 2.98
N ALA A 61 -5.47 -2.59 3.78
CA ALA A 61 -6.76 -3.20 3.49
C ALA A 61 -7.92 -2.22 3.74
N ALA A 62 -8.75 -1.99 2.72
CA ALA A 62 -9.96 -1.19 2.86
C ALA A 62 -11.14 -2.02 3.40
N ARG A 63 -11.91 -1.43 4.32
CA ARG A 63 -13.13 -1.99 4.92
C ARG A 63 -14.20 -0.91 5.04
N ARG A 64 -15.45 -1.34 5.22
CA ARG A 64 -16.58 -0.46 5.54
C ARG A 64 -17.30 -1.00 6.76
N LYS A 65 -17.60 -0.13 7.73
CA LYS A 65 -18.35 -0.49 8.95
C LYS A 65 -19.22 0.68 9.37
N GLU A 66 -20.52 0.47 9.58
CA GLU A 66 -21.45 1.50 10.09
C GLU A 66 -21.37 2.82 9.30
N GLY A 67 -21.36 2.73 7.96
CA GLY A 67 -21.24 3.90 7.08
C GLY A 67 -19.82 4.45 6.93
N ARG A 68 -18.89 4.14 7.85
CA ARG A 68 -17.50 4.62 7.86
C ARG A 68 -16.61 3.80 6.95
N ARG A 69 -15.63 4.45 6.32
CA ARG A 69 -14.56 3.78 5.56
C ARG A 69 -13.33 3.65 6.44
N LEU A 70 -12.80 2.44 6.53
CA LEU A 70 -11.68 2.10 7.40
C LEU A 70 -10.54 1.59 6.52
N ILE A 71 -9.37 2.20 6.62
CA ILE A 71 -8.16 1.72 5.94
C ILE A 71 -7.25 1.13 7.02
N GLN A 72 -7.16 -0.19 7.04
CA GLN A 72 -6.31 -0.93 7.98
C GLN A 72 -4.90 -0.97 7.45
N PHE A 73 -3.93 -0.71 8.33
CA PHE A 73 -2.51 -0.86 8.04
C PHE A 73 -1.90 -1.88 8.98
N VAL A 74 -1.04 -2.74 8.43
CA VAL A 74 -0.23 -3.69 9.20
C VAL A 74 1.22 -3.55 8.76
N ASN A 75 2.11 -3.28 9.70
CA ASN A 75 3.54 -3.29 9.47
C ASN A 75 4.06 -4.73 9.55
N ARG A 76 4.54 -5.24 8.42
CA ARG A 76 5.11 -6.58 8.27
C ARG A 76 6.63 -6.56 8.20
N ALA A 77 7.26 -5.45 8.58
CA ALA A 77 8.71 -5.37 8.68
C ALA A 77 9.23 -6.43 9.65
N ALA A 78 10.43 -6.91 9.36
CA ALA A 78 11.18 -7.75 10.27
C ALA A 78 12.64 -7.32 10.26
N GLN A 79 13.19 -7.06 11.43
CA GLN A 79 14.62 -6.78 11.58
C GLN A 79 15.40 -8.08 11.79
N GLY A 80 16.63 -8.15 11.29
CA GLY A 80 17.55 -9.26 11.56
C GLY A 80 17.37 -10.49 10.66
N TYR A 81 16.74 -10.36 9.50
CA TYR A 81 16.63 -11.47 8.55
C TYR A 81 17.99 -11.90 7.98
N LEU A 82 18.33 -13.17 8.19
CA LEU A 82 19.47 -13.83 7.56
C LEU A 82 19.07 -14.91 6.55
N ALA A 83 17.81 -15.37 6.56
CA ALA A 83 17.30 -16.43 5.68
C ALA A 83 16.00 -16.01 4.95
N PRO A 84 15.84 -16.36 3.66
CA PRO A 84 14.68 -15.96 2.84
C PRO A 84 13.40 -16.78 3.09
N ASP A 85 13.49 -17.90 3.81
CA ASP A 85 12.40 -18.86 4.03
C ASP A 85 12.23 -19.25 5.52
N ARG A 86 13.06 -18.71 6.41
CA ARG A 86 13.02 -18.98 7.86
C ARG A 86 13.08 -17.69 8.64
N HIS A 87 11.91 -17.28 9.09
CA HIS A 87 11.72 -15.97 9.68
C HIS A 87 11.32 -16.13 11.14
N MET A 88 12.25 -15.84 12.05
CA MET A 88 11.93 -15.56 13.43
C MET A 88 11.96 -14.04 13.59
N VAL A 89 10.79 -13.45 13.81
CA VAL A 89 10.65 -11.99 13.96
C VAL A 89 10.74 -11.67 15.45
N GLU A 90 11.91 -11.22 15.90
CA GLU A 90 12.10 -10.76 17.27
C GLU A 90 11.76 -9.27 17.43
N HIS A 91 11.88 -8.50 16.35
CA HIS A 91 11.63 -7.07 16.35
C HIS A 91 11.01 -6.58 15.04
N VAL A 92 9.98 -5.75 15.17
CA VAL A 92 9.31 -5.05 14.07
C VAL A 92 9.69 -3.57 14.20
N PRO A 93 10.57 -3.03 13.33
CA PRO A 93 10.92 -1.62 13.36
C PRO A 93 9.74 -0.78 12.89
N ASP A 94 9.64 0.47 13.38
CA ASP A 94 8.64 1.42 12.89
C ASP A 94 8.80 1.64 11.37
N ALA A 95 7.68 1.72 10.66
CA ALA A 95 7.70 1.89 9.20
C ALA A 95 8.13 3.30 8.74
N GLY A 96 8.19 4.26 9.66
CA GLY A 96 8.41 5.66 9.35
C GLY A 96 7.22 6.31 8.63
N PRO A 97 7.38 7.55 8.16
CA PRO A 97 6.30 8.30 7.56
C PRO A 97 5.92 7.76 6.17
N PHE A 98 4.62 7.74 5.88
CA PHE A 98 4.09 7.33 4.58
C PHE A 98 2.82 8.12 4.23
N THR A 99 2.48 8.14 2.94
CA THR A 99 1.31 8.86 2.43
C THR A 99 0.29 7.90 1.87
N VAL A 100 -0.99 8.10 2.16
CA VAL A 100 -2.10 7.31 1.64
C VAL A 100 -3.03 8.22 0.83
N ARG A 101 -3.36 7.79 -0.39
CA ARG A 101 -4.28 8.50 -1.29
C ARG A 101 -5.53 7.66 -1.50
N VAL A 102 -6.67 8.22 -1.08
CA VAL A 102 -7.97 7.56 -1.11
C VAL A 102 -8.90 8.33 -2.04
N PRO A 103 -9.32 7.75 -3.18
CA PRO A 103 -10.39 8.30 -3.99
C PRO A 103 -11.69 8.36 -3.18
N LEU A 104 -12.18 9.58 -2.97
CA LEU A 104 -13.25 9.91 -2.05
C LEU A 104 -14.03 11.12 -2.58
N ALA A 105 -15.15 10.85 -3.26
CA ALA A 105 -15.94 11.87 -3.97
C ALA A 105 -16.47 12.99 -3.08
N GLU A 106 -16.79 12.67 -1.82
CA GLU A 106 -17.29 13.63 -0.83
C GLU A 106 -16.20 13.98 0.18
N ARG A 107 -16.15 15.24 0.60
CA ARG A 107 -15.19 15.67 1.62
C ARG A 107 -15.51 14.99 2.95
N PRO A 108 -14.54 14.31 3.60
CA PRO A 108 -14.77 13.71 4.90
C PRO A 108 -14.93 14.81 5.95
N ARG A 109 -15.81 14.57 6.91
CA ARG A 109 -16.00 15.39 8.10
C ARG A 109 -14.82 15.26 9.04
N ARG A 110 -14.27 14.04 9.17
CA ARG A 110 -13.15 13.75 10.05
C ARG A 110 -12.32 12.59 9.49
N CYS A 111 -10.99 12.73 9.59
CA CYS A 111 -10.07 11.62 9.44
C CYS A 111 -9.20 11.55 10.69
N TYR A 112 -8.97 10.35 11.21
CA TYR A 112 -8.11 10.12 12.37
C TYR A 112 -7.53 8.71 12.35
N MET A 113 -6.42 8.53 13.05
CA MET A 113 -5.81 7.22 13.26
C MET A 113 -6.40 6.57 14.52
N ALA A 114 -6.54 5.25 14.52
CA ALA A 114 -6.95 4.48 15.68
C ALA A 114 -5.99 3.30 15.88
N PRO A 115 -5.63 2.92 17.12
CA PRO A 115 -6.16 3.48 18.39
C PRO A 115 -5.54 4.83 18.80
N ASP A 116 -4.38 5.18 18.26
CA ASP A 116 -3.72 6.46 18.53
C ASP A 116 -4.16 7.51 17.50
N GLU A 117 -4.75 8.61 17.96
CA GLU A 117 -5.22 9.71 17.09
C GLU A 117 -4.07 10.63 16.62
N ALA A 118 -2.86 10.50 17.18
CA ALA A 118 -1.71 11.33 16.81
C ALA A 118 -1.08 10.92 15.48
N GLY A 119 -0.31 11.85 14.89
CA GLY A 119 0.56 11.56 13.74
C GLY A 119 -0.16 11.48 12.39
N LEU A 120 -1.34 12.08 12.26
CA LEU A 120 -2.05 12.24 10.99
C LEU A 120 -2.19 13.71 10.60
N ASP A 121 -1.70 14.04 9.41
CA ASP A 121 -2.11 15.24 8.68
C ASP A 121 -2.88 14.82 7.42
N TRP A 122 -3.89 15.58 7.01
CA TRP A 122 -4.64 15.23 5.81
C TRP A 122 -5.23 16.43 5.09
N THR A 123 -5.33 16.28 3.77
CA THR A 123 -5.99 17.24 2.89
C THR A 123 -7.00 16.52 2.02
N TRP A 124 -8.06 17.22 1.62
CA TRP A 124 -9.01 16.73 0.63
C TRP A 124 -9.17 17.78 -0.47
N LYS A 125 -9.00 17.35 -1.72
CA LYS A 125 -9.11 18.20 -2.89
C LYS A 125 -9.58 17.37 -4.09
N ASP A 126 -10.53 17.90 -4.85
CA ASP A 126 -11.01 17.33 -6.12
C ASP A 126 -11.33 15.82 -6.07
N GLY A 127 -12.02 15.38 -5.00
CA GLY A 127 -12.41 13.98 -4.84
C GLY A 127 -11.28 13.04 -4.40
N LEU A 128 -10.15 13.58 -3.92
CA LEU A 128 -9.00 12.82 -3.43
C LEU A 128 -8.64 13.24 -1.99
N LEU A 129 -8.72 12.29 -1.07
CA LEU A 129 -8.15 12.42 0.28
C LEU A 129 -6.66 12.03 0.23
N THR A 130 -5.80 12.90 0.72
CA THR A 130 -4.37 12.61 0.94
C THR A 130 -4.08 12.67 2.43
N ALA A 131 -3.69 11.54 3.01
CA ALA A 131 -3.35 11.38 4.42
C ALA A 131 -1.84 11.14 4.57
N HIS A 132 -1.17 11.97 5.36
CA HIS A 132 0.22 11.85 5.75
C HIS A 132 0.29 11.25 7.16
N ILE A 133 0.85 10.05 7.27
CA ILE A 133 0.95 9.30 8.53
C ILE A 133 2.41 9.35 8.96
N ALA A 134 2.67 9.75 10.21
CA ALA A 134 4.02 10.00 10.72
C ALA A 134 4.84 8.73 10.99
N GLY A 135 4.16 7.62 11.28
CA GLY A 135 4.80 6.34 11.62
C GLY A 135 3.77 5.23 11.76
N LEU A 136 4.24 3.99 11.75
CA LEU A 136 3.42 2.80 11.98
C LEU A 136 4.28 1.72 12.65
N ALA A 137 4.05 1.53 13.95
CA ALA A 137 4.76 0.52 14.71
C ALA A 137 4.31 -0.90 14.32
N ILE A 138 3.06 -1.27 14.65
CA ILE A 138 2.53 -2.62 14.39
C ILE A 138 1.30 -2.55 13.47
N HIS A 139 0.23 -1.90 13.92
CA HIS A 139 -1.01 -1.80 13.16
C HIS A 139 -1.86 -0.64 13.66
N ASN A 140 -2.40 0.14 12.74
CA ASN A 140 -3.37 1.19 13.03
C ASN A 140 -4.41 1.21 11.91
N VAL A 141 -5.49 1.97 12.13
CA VAL A 141 -6.56 2.16 11.15
C VAL A 141 -6.75 3.64 10.90
N LEU A 142 -6.71 4.07 9.64
CA LEU A 142 -7.23 5.37 9.23
C LEU A 142 -8.75 5.27 9.12
N VAL A 143 -9.44 5.96 10.02
CA VAL A 143 -10.90 6.09 10.02
C VAL A 143 -11.28 7.33 9.22
N ILE A 144 -12.21 7.18 8.29
CA ILE A 144 -12.74 8.24 7.42
C ILE A 144 -14.25 8.33 7.64
N GLU A 145 -14.70 9.48 8.14
CA GLU A 145 -16.10 9.82 8.47
C GLU A 145 -16.61 11.02 7.67
#